data_AF-N1WW73-F1
#
_entry.id   AF-N1WW73-F1
#
_cell.length_a   1.000
_cell.length_b   1.000
_cell.length_c   1.000
_cell.angle_alpha   90.00
_cell.angle_beta   90.00
_cell.angle_gamma   90.00
#
_symmetry.space_group_name_H-M   'P 1'
#
loop_
_entity.id
_entity.type
_entity.pdbx_description
1 polymer ?
#
loop_
_entity_poly.entity_id
_entity_poly.type
_entity_poly.pdbx_seq_one_letter_code
_entity_poly.pdbx_strand_id
1 'polypeptide(L)'
;MLVVLSVGFIRFTSGSEFNSYAGLTPVIRQSGSSLKGRSRISQIGNQKLGDLLFMCSFNACKYTKACRNLYERIVAKGKSKKLALIAVCNKLLKQAFAIAKSGLIYDASYRSTLVRN
;
A
#
# COMPACT_ATOMS: atom_id res chain seq x y z
N MET A 1 -16.02 -2.19 2.23
CA MET A 1 -15.44 -1.00 2.88
C MET A 1 -14.69 -0.08 1.90
N LEU A 2 -13.73 -0.57 1.10
CA LEU A 2 -12.97 0.25 0.13
C LEU A 2 -13.89 1.03 -0.86
N VAL A 3 -14.85 0.34 -1.49
CA VAL A 3 -15.80 0.93 -2.46
C VAL A 3 -16.63 2.03 -1.81
N VAL A 4 -17.18 1.77 -0.62
CA VAL A 4 -18.04 2.72 0.11
C VAL A 4 -17.27 3.98 0.52
N LEU A 5 -16.07 3.83 1.11
CA LEU A 5 -15.28 4.97 1.59
C LEU A 5 -14.72 5.85 0.47
N SER A 6 -14.49 5.25 -0.69
CA SER A 6 -13.94 5.93 -1.87
C SER A 6 -15.02 6.41 -2.84
N VAL A 7 -16.31 6.17 -2.54
CA VAL A 7 -17.44 6.44 -3.43
C VAL A 7 -17.16 5.85 -4.82
N GLY A 8 -16.90 4.54 -4.86
CA GLY A 8 -16.55 3.84 -6.11
C GLY A 8 -15.20 4.27 -6.69
N PHE A 9 -14.22 4.64 -5.86
CA PHE A 9 -12.91 5.15 -6.29
C PHE A 9 -12.95 6.47 -7.07
N ILE A 10 -14.08 7.18 -7.06
CA ILE A 10 -14.23 8.49 -7.72
C ILE A 10 -13.59 9.60 -6.89
N ARG A 11 -13.67 9.50 -5.55
CA ARG A 11 -13.22 10.52 -4.60
C ARG A 11 -11.72 10.82 -4.65
N PHE A 12 -10.89 9.90 -5.15
CA PHE A 12 -9.44 10.05 -5.18
C PHE A 12 -8.93 10.11 -6.61
N THR A 13 -7.97 11.01 -6.83
CA THR A 13 -7.37 11.26 -8.15
C THR A 13 -6.20 10.32 -8.41
N SER A 14 -5.44 10.00 -7.36
CA SER A 14 -4.26 9.15 -7.41
C SER A 14 -4.27 8.09 -6.32
N GLY A 15 -3.67 6.92 -6.61
CA GLY A 15 -3.48 5.87 -5.62
C GLY A 15 -2.62 6.32 -4.42
N SER A 16 -1.75 7.32 -4.59
CA SER A 16 -0.97 7.89 -3.49
C SER A 16 -1.84 8.68 -2.51
N GLU A 17 -2.83 9.44 -3.03
CA GLU A 17 -3.81 10.17 -2.22
C GLU A 17 -4.66 9.19 -1.41
N PHE A 18 -5.11 8.12 -2.06
CA PHE A 18 -5.87 7.07 -1.39
C PHE A 18 -5.04 6.34 -0.31
N ASN A 19 -3.75 6.14 -0.55
CA ASN A 19 -2.85 5.52 0.41
C ASN A 19 -2.64 6.37 1.67
N SER A 20 -2.54 7.70 1.49
CA SER A 20 -2.47 8.66 2.59
C SER A 20 -3.80 8.70 3.36
N TYR A 21 -4.95 8.65 2.67
CA TYR A 21 -6.25 8.54 3.31
C TYR A 21 -6.40 7.26 4.14
N ALA A 22 -5.87 6.12 3.66
CA ALA A 22 -5.86 4.85 4.37
C ALA A 22 -4.87 4.80 5.55
N GLY A 23 -4.09 5.86 5.79
CA GLY A 23 -3.12 5.92 6.87
C GLY A 23 -1.93 4.97 6.68
N LEU A 24 -1.58 4.60 5.44
CA LEU A 24 -0.48 3.68 5.15
C LEU A 24 0.84 4.40 4.78
N THR A 25 0.80 5.73 4.71
CA THR A 25 1.95 6.56 4.33
C THR A 25 2.84 6.81 5.56
N PRO A 26 4.17 6.67 5.45
CA PRO A 26 5.07 7.00 6.55
C PRO A 26 5.09 8.51 6.81
N VAL A 27 4.98 8.91 8.07
CA VAL A 27 5.30 10.25 8.55
C VAL A 27 6.79 10.33 8.80
N ILE A 28 7.43 11.19 8.02
CA ILE A 28 8.84 11.54 8.18
C ILE A 28 8.87 12.81 9.04
N ARG A 29 9.45 12.72 10.24
CA ARG A 29 9.72 13.89 11.08
C ARG A 29 11.18 14.30 10.86
N GLN A 30 11.37 15.41 10.18
CA GLN A 30 12.67 16.06 10.00
C GLN A 30 12.53 17.50 10.48
N SER A 31 13.19 17.83 11.58
CA SER A 31 13.33 19.20 12.09
C SER A 31 14.81 19.53 12.15
N GLY A 32 15.30 20.34 11.20
CA GLY A 32 16.70 20.72 11.08
C GLY A 32 17.66 19.59 10.67
N SER A 33 18.96 19.92 10.62
CA SER A 33 20.05 19.04 10.13
C SER A 33 20.40 17.87 11.06
N SER A 34 19.91 17.86 12.30
CA SER A 34 20.38 16.94 13.36
C SER A 34 19.37 15.86 13.78
N LEU A 35 18.09 15.95 13.40
CA LEU A 35 17.07 14.99 13.83
C LEU A 35 16.49 14.18 12.66
N LYS A 36 17.15 13.05 12.33
CA LYS A 36 16.54 11.97 11.52
C LYS A 36 15.74 11.04 12.44
N GLY A 37 14.55 11.47 12.84
CA GLY A 37 13.63 10.63 13.62
C GLY A 37 13.24 9.36 12.86
N ARG A 38 13.03 8.25 13.58
CA ARG A 38 12.56 6.98 12.99
C ARG A 38 11.21 7.21 12.32
N SER A 39 11.10 6.94 11.02
CA SER A 39 9.83 7.06 10.27
C SER A 39 8.78 6.12 10.87
N ARG A 40 7.59 6.66 11.16
CA ARG A 40 6.44 5.92 11.69
C ARG A 40 5.31 5.97 10.68
N ILE A 41 4.39 5.02 10.72
CA ILE A 41 3.16 5.10 9.92
C ILE A 41 2.31 6.26 10.44
N SER A 42 1.65 6.99 9.54
CA SER A 42 0.70 8.02 9.94
C SER A 42 -0.46 7.41 10.72
N GLN A 43 -0.75 7.95 11.90
CA GLN A 43 -2.05 7.73 12.56
C GLN A 43 -3.14 8.64 11.98
N ILE A 44 -2.76 9.52 11.06
CA ILE A 44 -3.62 10.42 10.30
C ILE A 44 -4.21 9.62 9.13
N GLY A 45 -5.54 9.68 8.99
CA GLY A 45 -6.31 8.91 8.02
C GLY A 45 -7.32 7.98 8.67
N ASN A 46 -7.94 7.11 7.88
CA ASN A 46 -8.91 6.13 8.38
C ASN A 46 -8.18 4.91 8.96
N GLN A 47 -7.94 4.92 10.27
CA GLN A 47 -7.23 3.86 10.99
C GLN A 47 -7.88 2.48 10.81
N LYS A 48 -9.21 2.41 10.86
CA LYS A 48 -9.95 1.15 10.64
C LYS A 48 -9.66 0.54 9.27
N LEU A 49 -9.53 1.38 8.24
CA LEU A 49 -9.16 0.92 6.90
C LEU A 49 -7.73 0.39 6.86
N GLY A 50 -6.79 1.10 7.49
CA GLY A 50 -5.40 0.67 7.62
C GLY A 50 -5.24 -0.66 8.35
N ASP A 51 -5.95 -0.84 9.48
CA ASP A 51 -5.92 -2.06 10.28
C ASP A 51 -6.50 -3.26 9.53
N LEU A 52 -7.61 -3.06 8.81
CA LEU A 52 -8.19 -4.10 7.95
C LEU A 52 -7.23 -4.50 6.83
N LEU A 53 -6.62 -3.52 6.15
CA LEU A 53 -5.62 -3.81 5.11
C LEU A 53 -4.39 -4.53 5.68
N PHE A 54 -3.98 -4.18 6.90
CA PHE A 54 -2.91 -4.87 7.61
C PHE A 54 -3.28 -6.34 7.86
N MET A 55 -4.50 -6.62 8.33
CA MET A 55 -4.99 -8.00 8.49
C MET A 55 -5.09 -8.75 7.16
N CYS A 56 -5.56 -8.10 6.09
CA CYS A 56 -5.59 -8.67 4.74
C CYS A 56 -4.19 -9.01 4.22
N SER A 57 -3.16 -8.23 4.59
CA SER A 57 -1.79 -8.45 4.12
C SER A 57 -1.21 -9.81 4.53
N PHE A 58 -1.60 -10.35 5.68
CA PHE A 58 -1.18 -11.69 6.12
C PHE A 58 -1.72 -12.78 5.20
N ASN A 59 -3.01 -12.72 4.87
CA ASN A 59 -3.64 -13.66 3.94
C ASN A 59 -3.07 -13.49 2.53
N ALA A 60 -2.87 -12.26 2.08
CA ALA A 60 -2.28 -11.99 0.77
C ALA A 60 -0.85 -12.57 0.64
N CYS A 61 -0.06 -12.53 1.71
CA CYS A 61 1.26 -13.17 1.71
C CYS A 61 1.19 -14.70 1.63
N LYS A 62 0.10 -15.33 2.10
CA LYS A 62 -0.09 -16.78 2.05
C LYS A 62 -0.54 -17.25 0.67
N TYR A 63 -1.52 -16.57 0.07
CA TYR A 63 -2.18 -17.04 -1.15
C TYR A 63 -1.68 -16.37 -2.44
N THR A 64 -1.17 -15.13 -2.37
CA THR A 64 -0.73 -14.40 -3.56
C THR A 64 0.79 -14.42 -3.67
N LYS A 65 1.33 -15.18 -4.63
CA LYS A 65 2.78 -15.29 -4.89
C LYS A 65 3.45 -13.91 -5.07
N ALA A 66 2.79 -12.99 -5.77
CA ALA A 66 3.32 -11.64 -6.00
C ALA A 66 3.43 -10.79 -4.71
N CYS A 67 2.59 -11.06 -3.70
CA CYS A 67 2.65 -10.39 -2.40
C CYS A 67 3.70 -11.05 -1.51
N ARG A 68 3.77 -12.38 -1.51
CA ARG A 68 4.81 -13.17 -0.84
C ARG A 68 6.21 -12.75 -1.28
N ASN A 69 6.45 -12.71 -2.59
CA ASN A 69 7.75 -12.32 -3.15
C ASN A 69 8.12 -10.88 -2.75
N LEU A 70 7.15 -9.97 -2.67
CA LEU A 70 7.40 -8.59 -2.22
C LEU A 70 7.82 -8.57 -0.75
N TYR A 71 7.10 -9.31 0.10
CA TYR A 71 7.39 -9.43 1.52
C TYR A 71 8.79 -10.00 1.75
N GLU A 72 9.08 -11.16 1.16
CA GLU A 72 10.37 -11.85 1.28
C GLU A 72 11.51 -10.97 0.78
N ARG A 73 11.35 -10.28 -0.37
CA ARG A 73 12.36 -9.35 -0.89
C ARG A 73 12.68 -8.21 0.08
N ILE A 74 11.69 -7.69 0.80
CA ILE A 74 11.90 -6.60 1.76
C ILE A 74 12.56 -7.11 3.04
N VAL A 75 12.15 -8.28 3.51
CA VAL A 75 12.75 -8.93 4.69
C VAL A 75 14.20 -9.34 4.42
N ALA A 76 14.49 -9.88 3.23
CA ALA A 76 15.84 -10.24 2.79
C ALA A 76 16.79 -9.03 2.74
N LYS A 77 16.25 -7.80 2.56
CA LYS A 77 17.00 -6.54 2.68
C LYS A 77 17.25 -6.10 4.12
N GLY A 78 16.96 -6.93 5.12
CA GLY A 78 17.12 -6.63 6.54
C GLY A 78 16.12 -5.62 7.10
N LYS A 79 15.02 -5.33 6.39
CA LYS A 79 13.97 -4.43 6.88
C LYS A 79 13.01 -5.16 7.82
N SER A 80 12.32 -4.41 8.67
CA SER A 80 11.39 -5.00 9.64
C SER A 80 10.22 -5.72 8.94
N LYS A 81 9.77 -6.84 9.52
CA LYS A 81 8.60 -7.59 9.02
C LYS A 81 7.36 -6.71 8.92
N LYS A 82 7.16 -5.80 9.88
CA LYS A 82 6.07 -4.82 9.86
C LYS A 82 6.13 -3.92 8.63
N LEU A 83 7.33 -3.41 8.27
CA LEU A 83 7.53 -2.60 7.06
C LEU A 83 7.21 -3.40 5.80
N ALA A 84 7.61 -4.67 5.75
CA ALA A 84 7.29 -5.55 4.63
C ALA A 84 5.77 -5.75 4.47
N LEU A 85 5.02 -5.94 5.55
CA LEU A 85 3.55 -6.06 5.51
C LEU A 85 2.88 -4.75 5.04
N ILE A 86 3.35 -3.59 5.49
CA ILE A 86 2.83 -2.29 5.04
C ILE A 86 3.06 -2.12 3.54
N ALA A 87 4.22 -2.56 3.03
CA ALA A 87 4.48 -2.54 1.59
C ALA A 87 3.50 -3.44 0.81
N VAL A 88 3.09 -4.58 1.38
CA VAL A 88 2.03 -5.43 0.81
C VAL A 88 0.67 -4.72 0.86
N CYS A 89 0.33 -4.03 1.96
CA CYS A 89 -0.89 -3.22 2.05
C CYS A 89 -0.94 -2.17 0.93
N ASN A 90 0.15 -1.43 0.75
CA ASN A 90 0.29 -0.42 -0.31
C ASN A 90 0.12 -1.04 -1.71
N LYS A 91 0.63 -2.26 -1.92
CA LYS A 91 0.46 -2.99 -3.18
C LYS A 91 -1.00 -3.34 -3.44
N LEU A 92 -1.69 -3.90 -2.45
CA LEU A 92 -3.11 -4.27 -2.57
C LEU A 92 -3.99 -3.05 -2.85
N LEU A 93 -3.76 -1.96 -2.11
CA LEU A 93 -4.54 -0.73 -2.27
C LEU A 93 -4.34 -0.11 -3.67
N LYS A 94 -3.09 -0.08 -4.16
CA LYS A 94 -2.80 0.40 -5.52
C LYS A 94 -3.40 -0.51 -6.60
N GLN A 95 -3.38 -1.82 -6.41
CA GLN A 95 -4.02 -2.76 -7.34
C GLN A 95 -5.53 -2.53 -7.41
N ALA A 96 -6.20 -2.44 -6.26
CA ALA A 96 -7.64 -2.16 -6.20
C ALA A 96 -7.98 -0.83 -6.87
N PHE A 97 -7.20 0.22 -6.61
CA PHE A 97 -7.39 1.53 -7.24
C PHE A 97 -7.17 1.48 -8.76
N ALA A 98 -6.13 0.80 -9.23
CA ALA A 98 -5.82 0.70 -10.65
C ALA A 98 -6.91 -0.07 -11.42
N ILE A 99 -7.38 -1.19 -10.87
CA ILE A 99 -8.47 -2.01 -11.46
C ILE A 99 -9.76 -1.20 -11.53
N ALA A 100 -10.11 -0.51 -10.45
CA ALA A 100 -11.32 0.30 -10.42
C ALA A 100 -11.27 1.47 -11.43
N LYS A 101 -10.10 2.07 -11.65
CA LYS A 101 -9.93 3.17 -12.61
C LYS A 101 -9.82 2.71 -14.06
N SER A 102 -9.18 1.57 -14.33
CA SER A 102 -9.00 1.07 -15.69
C SER A 102 -10.21 0.30 -16.23
N GLY A 103 -11.08 -0.22 -15.34
CA GLY A 103 -12.18 -1.11 -15.72
C GLY A 103 -11.72 -2.49 -16.21
N LEU A 104 -10.41 -2.78 -16.15
CA LEU A 104 -9.84 -4.06 -16.57
C LEU A 104 -10.04 -5.11 -15.48
N ILE A 105 -10.21 -6.36 -15.89
CA ILE A 105 -10.30 -7.49 -14.97
C ILE A 105 -8.93 -7.74 -14.33
N TYR A 106 -8.92 -8.16 -13.07
CA TYR A 106 -7.69 -8.54 -12.38
C TYR A 106 -6.98 -9.69 -13.09
N ASP A 107 -5.71 -9.48 -13.43
CA ASP A 107 -4.81 -10.51 -13.93
C ASP A 107 -3.64 -10.69 -12.96
N ALA A 108 -3.48 -11.92 -12.45
CA ALA A 108 -2.41 -12.30 -11.53
C ALA A 108 -1.02 -12.24 -12.17
N SER A 109 -0.94 -12.39 -13.50
CA SER A 109 0.28 -12.37 -14.29
C SER A 109 0.56 -11.01 -14.93
N TYR A 110 -0.25 -9.99 -14.63
CA TYR A 110 -0.12 -8.65 -15.20
C TYR A 110 1.29 -8.08 -14.99
N ARG A 111 1.94 -7.70 -16.08
CA ARG A 111 3.24 -7.02 -16.09
C ARG A 111 3.05 -5.62 -16.65
N SER A 112 3.39 -4.60 -15.85
CA SER A 112 3.40 -3.23 -16.34
C SER A 112 4.47 -3.09 -17.42
N THR A 113 4.06 -2.76 -18.64
CA THR A 113 4.97 -2.32 -19.69
C THR A 113 5.49 -0.94 -19.32
N LEU A 114 6.81 -0.82 -19.14
CA LEU A 114 7.46 0.46 -18.93
C LEU A 114 7.34 1.23 -20.26
N VAL A 115 6.43 2.20 -20.34
CA VAL A 115 6.43 3.14 -21.45
C VAL A 115 7.71 3.95 -21.30
N ARG A 116 8.70 3.67 -22.14
CA ARG A 116 9.88 4.52 -22.26
C ARG A 116 9.37 5.86 -22.81
N ASN A 117 9.33 6.88 -21.95
CA ASN A 117 9.25 8.26 -22.39
C ASN A 117 10.57 8.66 -23.04
#